data_AF-A0A9E1WDV5-F1
#
_entry.id   AF-A0A9E1WDV5-F1
#
_cell.length_a   1.000
_cell.length_b   1.000
_cell.length_c   1.000
_cell.angle_alpha   90.00
_cell.angle_beta   90.00
_cell.angle_gamma   90.00
#
_symmetry.space_group_name_H-M   'P 1'
#
loop_
_entity.id
_entity.type
_entity.pdbx_description
1 polymer ?
#
loop_
_entity_poly.entity_id
_entity_poly.type
_entity_poly.pdbx_seq_one_letter_code
_entity_poly.pdbx_strand_id
1 'polypeptide(L)'
;MSILSLCKKMRPILLSVVLVLAACAQTPSIAPQQVAGKTVCDTYLIQSMCVQDLQGDGVVDLIYFTDTEEIFMYRSGKRDSVAEVMPFHRCAVPLNAGMQATTNRILNREDLSLTEELSITMELITNYLAAKPSIDACNARFEGNSDEAELPSEGFSQFEEDWDAE
;
A
#
# COMPACT_ATOMS: atom_id res chain seq x y z
N MET A 1 74.36 -27.96 -20.91
CA MET A 1 73.23 -28.27 -20.01
C MET A 1 73.18 -27.18 -18.94
N SER A 2 72.41 -26.12 -19.15
CA SER A 2 70.98 -25.97 -18.77
C SER A 2 70.82 -25.45 -17.33
N ILE A 3 70.99 -24.14 -17.11
CA ILE A 3 70.58 -23.48 -15.84
C ILE A 3 69.86 -22.13 -16.06
N LEU A 4 69.97 -21.50 -17.24
CA LEU A 4 69.41 -20.15 -17.48
C LEU A 4 67.93 -20.11 -17.93
N SER A 5 67.21 -21.24 -17.92
CA SER A 5 65.83 -21.33 -18.46
C SER A 5 64.77 -21.67 -17.40
N LEU A 6 64.95 -21.20 -16.15
CA LEU A 6 63.93 -21.40 -15.10
C LEU A 6 63.31 -20.09 -14.57
N CYS A 7 64.01 -18.96 -14.64
CA CYS A 7 63.51 -17.70 -14.06
C CYS A 7 62.53 -16.92 -14.96
N LYS A 8 62.36 -17.29 -16.23
CA LYS A 8 61.49 -16.56 -17.18
C LYS A 8 60.05 -17.08 -17.23
N LYS A 9 59.80 -18.30 -16.72
CA LYS A 9 58.48 -18.96 -16.77
C LYS A 9 57.63 -18.79 -15.49
N MET A 10 58.17 -18.23 -14.41
CA MET A 10 57.38 -17.95 -13.19
C MET A 10 56.61 -16.61 -13.24
N ARG A 11 57.07 -15.66 -14.06
CA ARG A 11 56.45 -14.33 -14.17
C ARG A 11 55.06 -14.30 -14.83
N PRO A 12 54.74 -15.10 -15.88
CA PRO A 12 53.39 -15.06 -16.46
C PRO A 12 52.37 -15.82 -15.59
N ILE A 13 52.81 -16.78 -14.79
CA ILE A 13 51.91 -17.58 -13.92
C ILE A 13 51.42 -16.72 -12.75
N LEU A 14 52.29 -15.92 -12.15
CA LEU A 14 51.93 -15.00 -11.06
C LEU A 14 50.96 -13.90 -11.50
N LEU A 15 51.11 -13.38 -12.72
CA LEU A 15 50.16 -12.39 -13.28
C LEU A 15 48.79 -13.01 -13.59
N SER A 16 48.75 -14.27 -14.03
CA SER A 16 47.50 -14.97 -14.32
C SER A 16 46.70 -15.31 -13.07
N VAL A 17 47.36 -15.60 -11.94
CA VAL A 17 46.68 -15.88 -10.66
C VAL A 17 46.06 -14.61 -10.06
N VAL A 18 46.71 -13.46 -10.20
CA VAL A 18 46.17 -12.18 -9.71
C VAL A 18 44.95 -11.72 -10.53
N LEU A 19 44.91 -11.98 -11.84
CA LEU A 19 43.77 -11.67 -12.70
C LEU A 19 42.52 -12.54 -12.40
N VAL A 20 42.71 -13.79 -11.98
CA VAL A 20 41.59 -14.67 -11.61
C VAL A 20 40.98 -14.26 -10.25
N LEU A 21 41.79 -13.75 -9.32
CA LEU A 21 41.31 -13.30 -8.01
C LEU A 21 40.56 -11.95 -8.06
N ALA A 22 40.75 -11.13 -9.10
CA ALA A 22 40.04 -9.86 -9.28
C ALA A 22 38.62 -10.03 -9.88
N ALA A 23 38.28 -11.18 -10.44
CA ALA A 23 36.98 -11.43 -11.06
C ALA A 23 35.86 -11.76 -10.05
N CYS A 24 36.19 -12.09 -8.80
CA CYS A 24 35.21 -12.37 -7.74
C CYS A 24 34.88 -11.16 -6.85
N ALA A 25 35.51 -10.00 -7.08
CA ALA A 25 35.24 -8.78 -6.31
C ALA A 25 34.14 -7.90 -6.94
N GLN A 26 33.51 -8.34 -8.03
CA GLN A 26 32.30 -7.72 -8.52
C GLN A 26 31.14 -8.27 -7.70
N THR A 27 30.93 -7.69 -6.53
CA THR A 27 29.58 -7.70 -5.95
C THR A 27 28.70 -7.01 -6.98
N PRO A 28 27.71 -7.68 -7.60
CA PRO A 28 26.65 -6.94 -8.23
C PRO A 28 26.00 -6.19 -7.07
N SER A 29 26.34 -4.90 -6.94
CA SER A 29 25.53 -3.97 -6.18
C SER A 29 24.24 -3.81 -6.99
N ILE A 30 23.43 -4.86 -6.99
CA ILE A 30 21.99 -4.73 -6.99
C ILE A 30 21.70 -4.10 -5.63
N ALA A 31 22.04 -2.80 -5.51
CA ALA A 31 21.16 -1.96 -4.74
C ALA A 31 19.79 -2.25 -5.34
N PRO A 32 18.81 -2.71 -4.55
CA PRO A 32 17.46 -2.75 -5.06
C PRO A 32 17.26 -1.37 -5.67
N GLN A 33 16.90 -1.30 -6.96
CA GLN A 33 16.17 -0.13 -7.39
C GLN A 33 14.96 -0.15 -6.47
N GLN A 34 15.03 0.61 -5.37
CA GLN A 34 13.85 1.01 -4.63
C GLN A 34 13.10 1.83 -5.67
N VAL A 35 12.28 1.15 -6.46
CA VAL A 35 11.18 1.81 -7.13
C VAL A 35 10.47 2.50 -5.97
N ALA A 36 10.56 3.82 -5.96
CA ALA A 36 10.01 4.60 -4.86
C ALA A 36 8.50 4.31 -4.86
N GLY A 37 8.04 3.60 -3.83
CA GLY A 37 6.62 3.36 -3.65
C GLY A 37 5.84 4.68 -3.68
N LYS A 38 4.58 4.63 -4.05
CA LYS A 38 3.71 5.81 -4.14
C LYS A 38 2.68 5.77 -3.02
N THR A 39 2.53 6.89 -2.32
CA THR A 39 1.49 7.08 -1.31
C THR A 39 0.65 8.29 -1.70
N VAL A 40 -0.67 8.13 -1.68
CA VAL A 40 -1.63 9.21 -1.91
C VAL A 40 -2.59 9.24 -0.74
N CYS A 41 -2.65 10.37 -0.04
CA CYS A 41 -3.49 10.57 1.13
C CYS A 41 -4.57 11.60 0.82
N ASP A 42 -5.81 11.29 1.19
CA ASP A 42 -6.89 12.27 1.22
C ASP A 42 -8.04 11.80 2.12
N THR A 43 -9.07 12.63 2.22
CA THR A 43 -10.36 12.30 2.80
C THR A 43 -11.24 11.67 1.72
N TYR A 44 -11.52 10.38 1.90
CA TYR A 44 -12.46 9.66 1.04
C TYR A 44 -13.69 9.31 1.88
N LEU A 45 -14.87 9.66 1.36
CA LEU A 45 -16.13 9.57 2.10
C LEU A 45 -16.10 10.47 3.34
N ILE A 46 -15.95 9.88 4.53
CA ILE A 46 -15.84 10.56 5.82
C ILE A 46 -14.55 10.21 6.57
N GLN A 47 -13.61 9.52 5.91
CA GLN A 47 -12.41 8.98 6.54
C GLN A 47 -11.14 9.53 5.88
N SER A 48 -10.21 10.00 6.69
CA SER A 48 -8.87 10.40 6.25
C SER A 48 -7.97 9.17 6.16
N MET A 49 -7.62 8.79 4.93
CA MET A 49 -6.92 7.55 4.63
C MET A 49 -5.86 7.76 3.55
N CYS A 50 -4.88 6.86 3.51
CA CYS A 50 -3.87 6.83 2.45
C CYS A 50 -3.91 5.50 1.71
N VAL A 51 -3.81 5.54 0.39
CA VAL A 51 -3.52 4.37 -0.45
C VAL A 51 -2.02 4.31 -0.69
N GLN A 52 -1.45 3.11 -0.64
CA GLN A 52 -0.01 2.91 -0.81
C GLN A 52 0.29 1.75 -1.75
N ASP A 53 1.14 2.04 -2.73
CA ASP A 53 1.85 1.08 -3.58
C ASP A 53 3.29 1.02 -3.06
N LEU A 54 3.68 -0.10 -2.44
CA LEU A 54 4.98 -0.25 -1.81
C LEU A 54 6.09 -0.51 -2.83
N GLN A 55 5.73 -1.06 -3.99
CA GLN A 55 6.68 -1.55 -4.99
C GLN A 55 6.76 -0.63 -6.23
N GLY A 56 5.90 0.39 -6.31
CA GLY A 56 5.77 1.28 -7.46
C GLY A 56 5.32 0.55 -8.73
N ASP A 57 4.56 -0.54 -8.61
CA ASP A 57 4.03 -1.32 -9.75
C ASP A 57 2.70 -0.76 -10.29
N GLY A 58 2.21 0.35 -9.71
CA GLY A 58 0.93 0.96 -10.03
C GLY A 58 -0.27 0.24 -9.42
N VAL A 59 -0.03 -0.67 -8.46
CA VAL A 59 -1.07 -1.42 -7.78
C VAL A 59 -1.03 -1.12 -6.28
N VAL A 60 -2.17 -0.70 -5.73
CA VAL A 60 -2.29 -0.46 -4.30
C VAL A 60 -2.08 -1.77 -3.55
N ASP A 61 -1.11 -1.78 -2.64
CA ASP A 61 -0.81 -2.91 -1.76
C ASP A 61 -1.61 -2.81 -0.45
N LEU A 62 -1.81 -1.60 0.08
CA LEU A 62 -2.52 -1.37 1.33
C LEU A 62 -3.23 -0.01 1.37
N ILE A 63 -4.24 0.07 2.23
CA ILE A 63 -4.97 1.29 2.59
C ILE A 63 -5.05 1.37 4.12
N TYR A 64 -4.67 2.51 4.68
CA TYR A 64 -4.61 2.71 6.12
C TYR A 64 -5.26 4.02 6.56
N PHE A 65 -5.72 4.05 7.81
CA PHE A 65 -6.24 5.25 8.44
C PHE A 65 -5.10 6.16 8.88
N THR A 66 -5.21 7.46 8.56
CA THR A 66 -4.14 8.43 8.85
C THR A 66 -3.96 8.75 10.33
N ASP A 67 -4.99 8.54 11.14
CA ASP A 67 -5.01 8.83 12.57
C ASP A 67 -4.45 7.67 13.42
N THR A 68 -4.83 6.43 13.09
CA THR A 68 -4.39 5.25 13.84
C THR A 68 -3.18 4.56 13.23
N GLU A 69 -2.83 4.88 11.98
CA GLU A 69 -1.82 4.15 11.21
C GLU A 69 -2.09 2.64 11.22
N GLU A 70 -3.35 2.27 10.99
CA GLU A 70 -3.77 0.87 10.88
C GLU A 70 -4.27 0.55 9.47
N ILE A 71 -3.78 -0.55 8.91
CA ILE A 71 -4.24 -1.09 7.63
C ILE A 71 -5.66 -1.61 7.80
N PHE A 72 -6.62 -1.06 7.07
CA PHE A 72 -8.00 -1.56 7.06
C PHE A 72 -8.38 -2.24 5.75
N MET A 73 -7.62 -2.02 4.67
CA MET A 73 -7.74 -2.81 3.44
C MET A 73 -6.37 -3.15 2.86
N TYR A 74 -6.24 -4.31 2.22
CA TYR A 74 -4.98 -4.77 1.63
C TYR A 74 -5.17 -5.60 0.36
N ARG A 75 -4.19 -5.62 -0.52
CA ARG A 75 -4.21 -6.44 -1.73
C ARG A 75 -4.27 -7.93 -1.38
N SER A 76 -5.15 -8.66 -2.06
CA SER A 76 -5.26 -10.11 -1.86
C SER A 76 -3.90 -10.80 -2.11
N GLY A 77 -3.51 -11.70 -1.20
CA GLY A 77 -2.21 -12.37 -1.24
C GLY A 77 -1.02 -11.56 -0.69
N LYS A 78 -1.21 -10.30 -0.26
CA LYS A 78 -0.15 -9.46 0.30
C LYS A 78 -0.20 -9.30 1.83
N ARG A 79 -1.08 -10.03 2.51
CA ARG A 79 -1.33 -9.88 3.96
C ARG A 79 -0.04 -9.89 4.78
N ASP A 80 0.81 -10.90 4.59
CA ASP A 80 2.02 -11.05 5.39
C ASP A 80 3.02 -9.93 5.10
N SER A 81 3.21 -9.58 3.82
CA SER A 81 4.13 -8.50 3.44
C SER A 81 3.71 -7.12 3.94
N VAL A 82 2.41 -6.82 3.98
CA VAL A 82 1.95 -5.51 4.47
C VAL A 82 1.92 -5.46 6.01
N ALA A 83 1.80 -6.61 6.68
CA ALA A 83 1.88 -6.72 8.14
C ALA A 83 3.25 -6.31 8.69
N GLU A 84 4.30 -6.45 7.88
CA GLU A 84 5.66 -6.00 8.22
C GLU A 84 5.80 -4.48 8.22
N VAL A 85 4.90 -3.78 7.52
CA VAL A 85 4.94 -2.32 7.35
C VAL A 85 4.12 -1.62 8.43
N MET A 86 2.93 -2.13 8.73
CA MET A 86 1.96 -1.44 9.57
C MET A 86 0.96 -2.42 10.20
N PRO A 87 0.47 -2.18 11.43
CA PRO A 87 -0.53 -3.05 12.06
C PRO A 87 -1.85 -3.07 11.28
N PHE A 88 -2.60 -4.16 11.44
CA PHE A 88 -3.95 -4.25 10.89
C PHE A 88 -4.97 -3.70 11.86
N HIS A 89 -5.94 -2.94 11.33
CA HIS A 89 -7.18 -2.68 12.01
C HIS A 89 -7.89 -4.01 12.28
N ARG A 90 -8.60 -4.11 13.41
CA ARG A 90 -9.28 -5.35 13.84
C ARG A 90 -10.26 -5.91 12.79
N CYS A 91 -10.81 -5.05 11.94
CA CYS A 91 -11.74 -5.39 10.87
C CYS A 91 -11.10 -5.29 9.47
N ALA A 92 -9.78 -5.41 9.37
CA ALA A 92 -9.09 -5.32 8.08
C ALA A 92 -9.50 -6.43 7.11
N VAL A 93 -9.74 -6.07 5.85
CA VAL A 93 -10.24 -6.98 4.81
C VAL A 93 -9.41 -6.90 3.53
N PRO A 94 -9.34 -7.96 2.72
CA PRO A 94 -8.72 -7.88 1.41
C PRO A 94 -9.56 -6.99 0.47
N LEU A 95 -8.89 -6.25 -0.41
CA LEU A 95 -9.50 -5.52 -1.50
C LEU A 95 -10.18 -6.50 -2.46
N ASN A 96 -11.47 -6.28 -2.73
CA ASN A 96 -12.15 -6.95 -3.82
C ASN A 96 -11.72 -6.35 -5.17
N ALA A 97 -12.02 -7.03 -6.28
CA ALA A 97 -11.55 -6.60 -7.60
C ALA A 97 -12.01 -5.18 -8.00
N GLY A 98 -13.25 -4.80 -7.66
CA GLY A 98 -13.79 -3.47 -7.93
C GLY A 98 -13.05 -2.39 -7.15
N MET A 99 -12.94 -2.57 -5.83
CA MET A 99 -12.22 -1.65 -4.96
C MET A 99 -10.73 -1.55 -5.34
N GLN A 100 -10.09 -2.65 -5.70
CA GLN A 100 -8.70 -2.64 -6.18
C GLN A 100 -8.56 -1.79 -7.45
N ALA A 101 -9.45 -1.97 -8.44
CA ALA A 101 -9.42 -1.20 -9.67
C ALA A 101 -9.64 0.30 -9.41
N THR A 102 -10.62 0.65 -8.58
CA THR A 102 -10.90 2.04 -8.20
C THR A 102 -9.72 2.67 -7.45
N THR A 103 -9.12 1.95 -6.49
CA THR A 103 -8.02 2.48 -5.67
C THR A 103 -6.70 2.57 -6.41
N ASN A 104 -6.44 1.71 -7.41
CA ASN A 104 -5.29 1.87 -8.30
C ASN A 104 -5.35 3.19 -9.09
N ARG A 105 -6.54 3.65 -9.49
CA ARG A 105 -6.70 4.94 -10.20
C ARG A 105 -6.33 6.12 -9.30
N ILE A 106 -6.56 6.01 -7.99
CA ILE A 106 -6.22 7.05 -7.01
C ILE A 106 -4.71 7.33 -6.99
N LEU A 107 -3.87 6.34 -7.28
CA LEU A 107 -2.42 6.54 -7.33
C LEU A 107 -2.03 7.66 -8.31
N ASN A 108 -2.79 7.91 -9.38
CA ASN A 108 -2.50 8.96 -10.36
C ASN A 108 -3.45 10.15 -10.26
N ARG A 109 -3.95 10.43 -9.06
CA ARG A 109 -4.98 11.46 -8.85
C ARG A 109 -4.62 12.84 -9.40
N GLU A 110 -3.36 13.24 -9.24
CA GLU A 110 -2.85 14.53 -9.71
C GLU A 110 -3.03 14.76 -11.21
N ASP A 111 -3.20 13.69 -11.99
CA ASP A 111 -3.39 13.73 -13.45
C ASP A 111 -4.87 13.56 -13.87
N LEU A 112 -5.80 13.40 -12.92
CA LEU A 112 -7.20 13.14 -13.22
C LEU A 112 -7.98 14.42 -13.56
N SER A 113 -8.91 14.28 -14.51
CA SER A 113 -9.96 15.26 -14.73
C SER A 113 -11.04 15.20 -13.64
N LEU A 114 -11.79 16.29 -13.46
CA LEU A 114 -12.90 16.35 -12.51
C LEU A 114 -13.92 15.22 -12.71
N THR A 115 -14.22 14.86 -13.97
CA THR A 115 -15.15 13.76 -14.28
C THR A 115 -14.62 12.41 -13.81
N GLU A 116 -13.30 12.19 -13.91
CA GLU A 116 -12.68 10.96 -13.42
C GLU A 116 -12.64 10.92 -11.90
N GLU A 117 -12.37 12.03 -11.23
CA GLU A 117 -12.45 12.13 -9.77
C GLU A 117 -13.87 11.84 -9.25
N LEU A 118 -14.90 12.39 -9.90
CA LEU A 118 -16.29 12.11 -9.57
C LEU A 118 -16.65 10.63 -9.80
N SER A 119 -16.18 10.04 -10.90
CA SER A 119 -16.34 8.61 -11.18
C SER A 119 -15.70 7.74 -10.10
N ILE A 120 -14.48 8.05 -9.69
CA ILE A 120 -13.79 7.35 -8.58
C ILE A 120 -14.61 7.49 -7.30
N THR A 121 -15.07 8.70 -6.98
CA THR A 121 -15.85 8.97 -5.78
C THR A 121 -17.14 8.14 -5.74
N MET A 122 -17.89 8.09 -6.85
CA MET A 122 -19.11 7.28 -6.96
C MET A 122 -18.83 5.77 -6.82
N GLU A 123 -17.73 5.28 -7.40
CA GLU A 123 -17.30 3.89 -7.26
C GLU A 123 -16.89 3.57 -5.82
N LEU A 124 -16.17 4.47 -5.13
CA LEU A 124 -15.82 4.31 -3.72
C LEU A 124 -17.07 4.24 -2.84
N ILE A 125 -18.05 5.13 -3.05
CA ILE A 125 -19.34 5.11 -2.33
C ILE A 125 -20.03 3.76 -2.54
N THR A 126 -20.13 3.30 -3.78
CA THR A 126 -20.82 2.05 -4.10
C THR A 126 -20.12 0.84 -3.49
N ASN A 127 -18.78 0.78 -3.58
CA ASN A 127 -18.00 -0.28 -2.95
C ASN A 127 -18.12 -0.24 -1.41
N TYR A 128 -18.15 0.95 -0.81
CA TYR A 128 -18.38 1.11 0.63
C TYR A 128 -19.76 0.62 1.04
N LEU A 129 -20.82 1.03 0.34
CA LEU A 129 -22.19 0.57 0.65
C LEU A 129 -22.33 -0.95 0.55
N ALA A 130 -21.66 -1.57 -0.43
CA ALA A 130 -21.63 -3.02 -0.56
C ALA A 130 -20.86 -3.71 0.60
N ALA A 131 -19.80 -3.08 1.10
CA ALA A 131 -19.00 -3.59 2.21
C ALA A 131 -19.58 -3.26 3.61
N LYS A 132 -20.42 -2.22 3.71
CA LYS A 132 -20.93 -1.71 4.99
C LYS A 132 -21.53 -2.79 5.89
N PRO A 133 -22.39 -3.72 5.42
CA PRO A 133 -22.95 -4.76 6.29
C PRO A 133 -21.89 -5.64 6.96
N SER A 134 -20.78 -5.96 6.28
CA SER A 134 -19.73 -6.78 6.86
C SER A 134 -18.85 -5.99 7.83
N ILE A 135 -18.62 -4.69 7.55
CA ILE A 135 -17.94 -3.77 8.46
C ILE A 135 -18.75 -3.60 9.75
N ASP A 136 -20.05 -3.29 9.64
CA ASP A 136 -20.95 -3.13 10.78
C ASP A 136 -21.01 -4.42 11.62
N ALA A 137 -21.11 -5.58 10.97
CA ALA A 137 -21.10 -6.88 11.65
C ALA A 137 -19.77 -7.19 12.37
N CYS A 138 -18.65 -6.65 11.90
CA CYS A 138 -17.37 -6.76 12.59
C CYS A 138 -17.33 -5.82 13.79
N ASN A 139 -17.70 -4.55 13.62
CA ASN A 139 -17.71 -3.54 14.68
C ASN A 139 -18.65 -3.93 15.84
N ALA A 140 -19.85 -4.44 15.54
CA ALA A 140 -20.83 -4.87 16.53
C ALA A 140 -20.30 -5.94 17.51
N ARG A 141 -19.29 -6.73 17.11
CA ARG A 141 -18.64 -7.72 17.99
C ARG A 141 -17.82 -7.07 19.11
N PHE A 142 -17.48 -5.80 18.94
CA PHE A 142 -16.64 -5.03 19.85
C PHE A 142 -17.40 -3.90 20.53
N GLU A 143 -18.47 -3.38 19.92
CA GLU A 143 -19.37 -2.38 20.52
C GLU A 143 -20.11 -2.94 21.75
N GLY A 144 -20.39 -4.25 21.80
CA GLY A 144 -20.95 -4.89 22.99
C GLY A 144 -20.01 -4.98 24.20
N ASN A 145 -18.77 -4.47 24.07
CA ASN A 145 -17.75 -4.48 25.12
C ASN A 145 -17.31 -3.05 25.53
N SER A 146 -17.92 -2.03 24.95
CA SER A 146 -17.83 -0.63 25.35
C SER A 146 -19.19 -0.23 25.91
N ASP A 147 -19.22 0.18 27.18
CA ASP A 147 -20.41 0.62 27.88
C ASP A 147 -21.26 1.58 27.02
N GLU A 148 -22.57 1.41 27.13
CA GLU A 148 -23.66 2.19 26.53
C GLU A 148 -23.26 3.63 26.17
N ALA A 149 -22.95 3.87 24.90
CA ALA A 149 -23.09 5.19 24.31
C ALA A 149 -24.42 5.19 23.53
N GLU A 150 -25.48 5.67 24.20
CA GLU A 150 -26.71 6.10 23.52
C GLU A 150 -26.34 7.03 22.36
N LEU A 151 -26.51 6.54 21.13
CA LEU A 151 -26.56 7.41 19.96
C LEU A 151 -27.82 8.27 20.13
N PRO A 152 -27.72 9.62 20.14
CA PRO A 152 -28.92 10.44 20.12
C PRO A 152 -29.72 10.10 18.86
N SER A 153 -31.00 9.81 19.06
CA SER A 153 -31.97 9.42 18.02
C SER A 153 -32.32 10.54 17.04
N GLU A 154 -31.54 11.62 17.00
CA GLU A 154 -31.79 12.81 16.18
C GLU A 154 -31.12 12.61 14.82
N GLY A 155 -31.60 11.61 14.08
CA GLY A 155 -31.17 11.30 12.73
C GLY A 155 -31.90 12.17 11.71
N PHE A 156 -31.14 12.95 10.93
CA PHE A 156 -31.44 13.51 9.59
C PHE A 156 -32.74 14.31 9.36
N SER A 157 -33.76 14.26 10.23
CA SER A 157 -35.04 14.94 10.05
C SER A 157 -34.96 16.45 10.30
N GLN A 158 -34.02 16.89 11.15
CA GLN A 158 -33.84 18.30 11.47
C GLN A 158 -33.06 19.07 10.37
N PHE A 159 -32.37 18.35 9.48
CA PHE A 159 -31.68 18.99 8.36
C PHE A 159 -32.63 19.37 7.22
N GLU A 160 -33.75 18.65 7.02
CA GLU A 160 -34.73 18.98 5.98
C GLU A 160 -35.59 20.22 6.33
N GLU A 161 -35.84 20.47 7.63
CA GLU A 161 -36.70 21.58 8.08
C GLU A 161 -36.09 22.99 7.85
N ASP A 162 -34.77 23.11 7.68
CA ASP A 162 -34.08 24.40 7.49
C ASP A 162 -33.99 24.84 6.02
N TRP A 163 -34.25 23.95 5.05
CA TRP A 163 -34.22 24.27 3.61
C TRP A 163 -35.58 24.69 3.04
N ASP A 164 -36.68 24.40 3.75
CA ASP A 164 -38.04 24.78 3.34
C ASP A 164 -38.47 26.16 3.89
N ALA A 165 -37.56 26.87 4.57
CA ALA A 165 -37.78 28.20 5.13
C ALA A 165 -37.17 29.31 4.25
N GLU A 166 -37.57 29.39 2.98
CA GLU A 166 -37.45 30.60 2.15
C GLU A 166 -38.79 31.03 1.53
#